data_AF-A0A0M3KE07-F1
#
_entry.id   AF-A0A0M3KE07-F1
#
_cell.length_a   1.000
_cell.length_b   1.000
_cell.length_c   1.000
_cell.angle_alpha   90.00
_cell.angle_beta   90.00
_cell.angle_gamma   90.00
#
_symmetry.space_group_name_H-M   'P 1'
#
loop_
_entity.id
_entity.type
_entity.pdbx_description
1 polymer ?
#
loop_
_entity_poly.entity_id
_entity_poly.type
_entity_poly.pdbx_seq_one_letter_code
_entity_poly.pdbx_strand_id
1 'polypeptide(L)'
;LLENLKVNLYNGSRVDLGRADAISVYSDDSFTELLHRFTPSTKDFSLSVQSNSKLTIHVRASAADGEYGFLAEIVVLPSVPQRNPVEEIVLHQSRIEENDRGAISYRNTGEMGPNIIWAQLRSTSITHNIGGLLVTSETSSAVARLVIVIRDSALMHNSNSTTLALLGNNYQKATLLNNLISRNYALYQDIVFIRGISTNFTHNLFSNNTGLHIVDTQPYSSLSTESQAFYNNWFYDNIALGHGHQYMEDYGFQPENLLDDYSRRPKRQVLDQDGVSFDWWTHVGGDTQRYRSTVFAGTSRQTYRMNSFNNPLNPYELTTAPVTNFDAGVIDARENYWGYPGTIGVASGKIRDGLDYDYLIRVDYQPVLESNTSLIDGDCPAGWFAAGYDEFRSCFLYVGAAATYTSAVKFCEEMDAFVPFLRADDGRQTELAQKVNEITKISTVDGDRFNSYPVREYLRF
;
A
#
# COMPACT_ATOMS: atom_id res chain seq x y z
N LEU A 1 6.44 -7.52 33.46
CA LEU A 1 5.40 -8.30 34.16
C LEU A 1 4.28 -8.54 33.16
N LEU A 2 3.90 -9.78 32.91
CA LEU A 2 2.76 -10.18 32.08
C LEU A 2 1.64 -10.67 32.99
N GLU A 3 0.44 -10.10 32.85
CA GLU A 3 -0.76 -10.43 33.63
C GLU A 3 -2.01 -10.47 32.73
N ASN A 4 -3.13 -10.92 33.29
CA ASN A 4 -4.44 -10.90 32.63
C ASN A 4 -4.49 -11.57 31.25
N LEU A 5 -3.76 -12.68 31.07
CA LEU A 5 -3.73 -13.42 29.81
C LEU A 5 -5.10 -14.08 29.54
N LYS A 6 -5.71 -13.75 28.40
CA LYS A 6 -6.86 -14.44 27.84
C LYS A 6 -6.50 -15.02 26.48
N VAL A 7 -6.68 -16.33 26.29
CA VAL A 7 -6.32 -17.01 25.04
C VAL A 7 -7.17 -18.26 24.84
N ASN A 8 -7.45 -18.59 23.58
CA ASN A 8 -7.99 -19.88 23.17
C ASN A 8 -6.86 -20.74 22.58
N LEU A 9 -6.49 -21.85 23.24
CA LEU A 9 -5.43 -22.77 22.77
C LEU A 9 -6.02 -24.13 22.40
N TYR A 10 -5.73 -24.61 21.19
CA TYR A 10 -6.22 -25.90 20.71
C TYR A 10 -5.23 -27.04 20.92
N ASN A 11 -5.77 -28.19 21.34
CA ASN A 11 -5.04 -29.44 21.32
C ASN A 11 -5.00 -29.92 19.86
N GLY A 12 -3.90 -29.63 19.16
CA GLY A 12 -3.70 -29.75 17.70
C GLY A 12 -4.08 -31.08 17.02
N SER A 13 -4.56 -32.07 17.78
CA SER A 13 -5.31 -33.25 17.32
C SER A 13 -6.51 -32.97 16.40
N ARG A 14 -7.09 -31.77 16.43
CA ARG A 14 -8.24 -31.40 15.58
C ARG A 14 -7.87 -30.79 14.22
N VAL A 15 -6.60 -30.47 13.99
CA VAL A 15 -6.16 -29.63 12.85
C VAL A 15 -5.08 -30.32 11.98
N ASP A 16 -4.76 -31.61 12.19
CA ASP A 16 -3.71 -32.35 11.46
C ASP A 16 -2.31 -31.69 11.43
N LEU A 17 -2.06 -30.65 12.21
CA LEU A 17 -0.79 -29.90 12.27
C LEU A 17 0.25 -30.51 13.24
N GLY A 18 -0.05 -31.67 13.84
CA GLY A 18 0.88 -32.50 14.60
C GLY A 18 1.42 -31.94 15.92
N ARG A 19 1.10 -30.70 16.33
CA ARG A 19 1.52 -30.11 17.62
C ARG A 19 0.46 -29.11 18.12
N ALA A 20 0.25 -29.09 19.44
CA ALA A 20 -0.70 -28.22 20.12
C ALA A 20 -0.26 -26.75 20.15
N ASP A 21 -1.24 -25.86 20.26
CA ASP A 21 -1.02 -24.43 20.45
C ASP A 21 -0.35 -24.15 21.80
N ALA A 22 0.49 -23.12 21.84
CA ALA A 22 1.15 -22.72 23.07
C ALA A 22 1.58 -21.25 23.02
N ILE A 23 1.54 -20.62 24.19
CA ILE A 23 2.22 -19.34 24.44
C ILE A 23 3.39 -19.63 25.36
N SER A 24 4.60 -19.34 24.90
CA SER A 24 5.83 -19.53 25.67
C SER A 24 6.43 -18.15 25.97
N VAL A 25 6.74 -17.91 27.24
CA VAL A 25 7.31 -16.66 27.73
C VAL A 25 8.76 -16.92 28.12
N TYR A 26 9.69 -16.12 27.63
CA TYR A 26 11.13 -16.23 27.86
C TYR A 26 11.68 -14.95 28.52
N SER A 27 12.77 -15.08 29.24
CA SER A 27 13.52 -13.94 29.83
C SER A 27 14.52 -13.32 28.86
N ASP A 28 14.74 -13.94 27.71
CA ASP A 28 15.72 -13.53 26.69
C ASP A 28 15.11 -13.47 25.28
N ASP A 29 15.79 -12.78 24.37
CA ASP A 29 15.43 -12.63 22.95
C ASP A 29 15.93 -13.78 22.06
N SER A 30 16.77 -14.67 22.59
CA SER A 30 17.23 -15.89 21.91
C SER A 30 16.36 -17.12 22.17
N PHE A 31 15.24 -16.98 22.87
CA PHE A 31 14.31 -18.05 23.24
C PHE A 31 14.98 -19.22 24.00
N THR A 32 15.92 -18.93 24.89
CA THR A 32 16.74 -19.94 25.59
C THR A 32 16.22 -20.24 27.01
N GLU A 33 15.87 -19.22 27.78
CA GLU A 33 15.42 -19.33 29.16
C GLU A 33 13.90 -19.15 29.22
N LEU A 34 13.21 -20.29 29.27
CA LEU A 34 11.75 -20.34 29.36
C LEU A 34 11.28 -20.01 30.79
N LEU A 35 10.51 -18.93 30.92
CA LEU A 35 9.87 -18.53 32.18
C LEU A 35 8.57 -19.30 32.42
N HIS A 36 7.71 -19.39 31.39
CA HIS A 36 6.45 -20.11 31.49
C HIS A 36 5.94 -20.56 30.12
N ARG A 37 5.13 -21.62 30.10
CA ARG A 37 4.49 -22.11 28.88
C ARG A 37 3.02 -22.44 29.13
N PHE A 38 2.14 -21.65 28.53
CA PHE A 38 0.70 -21.87 28.48
C PHE A 38 0.36 -22.86 27.36
N THR A 39 -0.48 -23.84 27.67
CA THR A 39 -0.90 -24.93 26.77
C THR A 39 -2.41 -25.16 26.91
N PRO A 40 -3.05 -25.97 26.07
CA PRO A 40 -4.49 -26.27 26.19
C PRO A 40 -4.86 -26.95 27.51
N SER A 41 -3.88 -27.57 28.20
CA SER A 41 -4.05 -28.17 29.52
C SER A 41 -3.88 -27.18 30.68
N THR A 42 -3.46 -25.95 30.41
CA THR A 42 -3.28 -24.94 31.45
C THR A 42 -4.64 -24.55 32.02
N LYS A 43 -4.81 -24.70 33.34
CA LYS A 43 -6.08 -24.41 34.03
C LYS A 43 -6.18 -22.95 34.49
N ASP A 44 -5.03 -22.32 34.72
CA ASP A 44 -4.95 -20.97 35.25
C ASP A 44 -4.13 -20.08 34.31
N PHE A 45 -4.84 -19.21 33.59
CA PHE A 45 -4.25 -18.20 32.72
C PHE A 45 -4.07 -16.85 33.43
N SER A 46 -4.47 -16.74 34.70
CA SER A 46 -4.28 -15.52 35.50
C SER A 46 -2.88 -15.41 36.12
N LEU A 47 -2.03 -16.44 35.92
CA LEU A 47 -0.67 -16.46 36.43
C LEU A 47 0.15 -15.28 35.88
N SER A 48 0.70 -14.48 36.79
CA SER A 48 1.60 -13.40 36.44
C SER A 48 3.02 -13.91 36.18
N VAL A 49 3.59 -13.54 35.03
CA VAL A 49 4.96 -13.92 34.64
C VAL A 49 5.87 -12.69 34.67
N GLN A 50 6.97 -12.77 35.42
CA GLN A 50 7.88 -11.65 35.62
C GLN A 50 9.27 -11.97 35.08
N SER A 51 9.94 -10.94 34.58
CA SER A 51 11.35 -10.97 34.21
C SER A 51 12.01 -9.67 34.65
N ASN A 52 13.28 -9.74 35.04
CA ASN A 52 14.05 -8.60 35.52
C ASN A 52 14.62 -7.74 34.39
N SER A 53 14.74 -8.29 33.17
CA SER A 53 15.42 -7.64 32.05
C SER A 53 14.55 -7.55 30.79
N LYS A 54 14.31 -8.67 30.11
CA LYS A 54 13.50 -8.77 28.90
C LYS A 54 12.38 -9.78 29.10
N LEU A 55 11.25 -9.54 28.43
CA LEU A 55 10.14 -10.47 28.39
C LEU A 55 9.79 -10.74 26.93
N THR A 56 10.09 -11.94 26.45
CA THR A 56 9.83 -12.34 25.06
C THR A 56 8.66 -13.30 25.02
N ILE A 57 7.68 -13.04 24.16
CA ILE A 57 6.50 -13.89 23.99
C ILE A 57 6.61 -14.59 22.64
N HIS A 58 6.61 -15.91 22.65
CA HIS A 58 6.53 -16.75 21.46
C HIS A 58 5.16 -17.42 21.44
N VAL A 59 4.37 -17.08 20.43
CA VAL A 59 3.03 -17.64 20.23
C VAL A 59 3.03 -18.59 19.06
N ARG A 60 2.44 -19.76 19.29
CA ARG A 60 1.99 -20.67 18.24
C ARG A 60 0.50 -20.90 18.40
N ALA A 61 -0.27 -20.56 17.39
CA ALA A 61 -1.70 -20.81 17.32
C ALA A 61 -2.05 -21.41 15.95
N SER A 62 -2.99 -22.36 15.93
CA SER A 62 -3.44 -23.05 14.71
C SER A 62 -4.78 -22.54 14.16
N ALA A 63 -5.58 -21.90 15.01
CA ALA A 63 -6.76 -21.13 14.62
C ALA A 63 -7.06 -20.10 15.72
N ALA A 64 -7.30 -18.84 15.35
CA ALA A 64 -7.93 -17.88 16.25
C ALA A 64 -9.44 -17.96 16.01
N ASP A 65 -10.15 -18.77 16.79
CA ASP A 65 -11.62 -18.67 16.87
C ASP A 65 -11.96 -17.49 17.79
N GLY A 66 -12.56 -16.46 17.21
CA GLY A 66 -12.92 -15.21 17.88
C GLY A 66 -12.32 -13.97 17.23
N GLU A 67 -12.70 -12.80 17.76
CA GLU A 67 -12.23 -11.49 17.26
C GLU A 67 -10.75 -11.20 17.61
N TYR A 68 -10.21 -11.87 18.64
CA TYR A 68 -8.83 -11.72 19.11
C TYR A 68 -8.17 -13.09 19.31
N GLY A 69 -6.89 -13.24 18.93
CA GLY A 69 -6.12 -14.47 19.17
C GLY A 69 -5.77 -14.67 20.65
N PHE A 70 -5.06 -13.71 21.25
CA PHE A 70 -4.83 -13.63 22.69
C PHE A 70 -4.80 -12.16 23.14
N LEU A 71 -5.18 -11.91 24.39
CA LEU A 71 -5.06 -10.63 25.06
C LEU A 71 -4.12 -10.81 26.25
N ALA A 72 -3.09 -9.98 26.37
CA ALA A 72 -2.18 -9.98 27.51
C ALA A 72 -1.89 -8.55 27.93
N GLU A 73 -1.84 -8.31 29.24
CA GLU A 73 -1.40 -7.03 29.80
C GLU A 73 0.08 -7.14 30.16
N ILE A 74 0.90 -6.18 29.69
CA ILE A 74 2.33 -6.13 29.99
C ILE A 74 2.64 -4.83 30.72
N VAL A 75 3.09 -4.96 31.97
CA VAL A 75 3.45 -3.84 32.84
C VAL A 75 4.95 -3.84 33.11
N VAL A 76 5.57 -2.66 33.05
CA VAL A 76 6.99 -2.45 33.42
C VAL A 76 7.03 -1.74 34.77
N LEU A 77 7.66 -2.36 35.77
CA LEU A 77 7.77 -1.83 37.14
C LEU A 77 9.24 -1.84 37.62
N PRO A 78 9.74 -0.75 38.24
CA PRO A 78 9.09 0.56 38.39
C PRO A 78 8.92 1.25 37.03
N SER A 79 7.95 2.16 36.92
CA SER A 79 7.75 2.97 35.72
C SER A 79 8.99 3.82 35.46
N VAL A 80 9.89 3.34 34.60
CA VAL A 80 11.04 4.12 34.15
C VAL A 80 10.49 5.19 33.21
N PRO A 81 10.77 6.49 33.43
CA PRO A 81 10.39 7.51 32.45
C PRO A 81 11.01 7.14 31.10
N GLN A 82 10.16 6.99 30.08
CA GLN A 82 10.53 6.55 28.75
C GLN A 82 11.57 7.53 28.18
N ARG A 83 12.85 7.12 28.16
CA ARG A 83 13.95 7.99 27.70
C ARG A 83 13.95 8.17 26.19
N ASN A 84 13.37 7.22 25.46
CA ASN A 84 13.25 7.25 24.01
C ASN A 84 11.78 7.53 23.64
N PRO A 85 11.47 8.66 23.00
CA PRO A 85 10.11 9.07 22.69
C PRO A 85 9.51 8.32 21.49
N VAL A 86 10.14 7.26 20.97
CA VAL A 86 9.74 6.61 19.72
C VAL A 86 9.47 5.15 19.95
N GLU A 87 8.21 4.77 19.86
CA GLU A 87 7.86 3.37 19.60
C GLU A 87 7.89 3.13 18.09
N GLU A 88 8.49 2.01 17.69
CA GLU A 88 8.64 1.62 16.30
C GLU A 88 7.95 0.27 16.10
N ILE A 89 7.13 0.17 15.06
CA ILE A 89 6.60 -1.12 14.61
C ILE A 89 7.30 -1.46 13.32
N VAL A 90 8.03 -2.58 13.31
CA VAL A 90 8.75 -3.05 12.14
C VAL A 90 8.24 -4.42 11.76
N LEU A 91 7.68 -4.53 10.56
CA LEU A 91 7.41 -5.80 9.90
C LEU A 91 8.44 -5.99 8.78
N HIS A 92 9.27 -7.02 8.91
CA HIS A 92 10.37 -7.28 8.00
C HIS A 92 10.34 -8.72 7.51
N GLN A 93 10.62 -8.93 6.22
CA GLN A 93 10.79 -10.25 5.61
C GLN A 93 9.67 -11.24 5.97
N SER A 94 8.44 -10.73 6.03
CA SER A 94 7.28 -11.50 6.45
C SER A 94 6.44 -11.92 5.24
N ARG A 95 5.68 -13.00 5.39
CA ARG A 95 4.72 -13.45 4.38
C ARG A 95 3.36 -13.60 5.04
N ILE A 96 2.38 -12.91 4.49
CA ILE A 96 1.00 -12.87 4.98
C ILE A 96 0.09 -13.21 3.81
N GLU A 97 -0.49 -14.40 3.88
CA GLU A 97 -1.25 -15.00 2.79
C GLU A 97 -2.54 -15.64 3.27
N GLU A 98 -3.53 -15.71 2.37
CA GLU A 98 -4.80 -16.44 2.56
C GLU A 98 -5.65 -15.96 3.74
N ASN A 99 -5.61 -14.66 4.07
CA ASN A 99 -6.44 -14.05 5.11
C ASN A 99 -7.80 -13.61 4.57
N ASP A 100 -8.87 -13.87 5.33
CA ASP A 100 -10.27 -13.65 4.93
C ASP A 100 -10.82 -12.26 5.28
N ARG A 101 -10.15 -11.51 6.17
CA ARG A 101 -10.59 -10.19 6.67
C ARG A 101 -9.51 -9.10 6.54
N GLY A 102 -8.60 -9.26 5.58
CA GLY A 102 -7.45 -8.39 5.38
C GLY A 102 -6.18 -8.97 6.00
N ALA A 103 -5.04 -8.50 5.53
CA ALA A 103 -3.73 -9.02 5.93
C ALA A 103 -3.22 -8.36 7.21
N ILE A 104 -3.23 -7.02 7.24
CA ILE A 104 -2.74 -6.24 8.37
C ILE A 104 -3.70 -5.08 8.61
N SER A 105 -4.19 -4.94 9.83
CA SER A 105 -4.85 -3.71 10.27
C SER A 105 -4.04 -3.07 11.39
N TYR A 106 -3.52 -1.87 11.14
CA TYR A 106 -2.89 -1.02 12.14
C TYR A 106 -3.82 0.14 12.48
N ARG A 107 -4.07 0.35 13.77
CA ARG A 107 -4.90 1.45 14.25
C ARG A 107 -4.22 2.19 15.38
N ASN A 108 -4.19 3.51 15.29
CA ASN A 108 -3.66 4.40 16.32
C ASN A 108 -4.63 5.55 16.59
N THR A 109 -4.92 5.78 17.85
CA THR A 109 -5.66 6.94 18.36
C THR A 109 -4.77 7.64 19.39
N GLY A 110 -4.05 8.68 18.96
CA GLY A 110 -2.98 9.28 19.75
C GLY A 110 -3.37 10.59 20.44
N GLU A 111 -3.46 10.55 21.78
CA GLU A 111 -3.24 11.69 22.68
C GLU A 111 -2.06 11.36 23.63
N MET A 112 -1.10 12.30 23.79
CA MET A 112 0.02 12.32 24.77
C MET A 112 0.50 10.96 25.37
N GLY A 113 0.66 9.91 24.55
CA GLY A 113 1.16 8.62 24.98
C GLY A 113 0.97 7.55 23.90
N PRO A 114 1.70 6.43 24.02
CA PRO A 114 3.05 6.32 23.48
C PRO A 114 3.14 6.77 22.00
N ASN A 115 4.12 7.62 21.70
CA ASN A 115 4.35 8.13 20.36
C ASN A 115 4.95 7.03 19.48
N ILE A 116 4.11 6.21 18.83
CA ILE A 116 4.57 5.44 17.67
C ILE A 116 4.82 6.44 16.55
N ILE A 117 6.09 6.82 16.36
CA ILE A 117 6.48 7.77 15.32
C ILE A 117 6.72 7.02 14.01
N TRP A 118 7.03 5.72 14.06
CA TRP A 118 7.45 4.95 12.88
C TRP A 118 6.73 3.60 12.77
N ALA A 119 6.08 3.36 11.63
CA ALA A 119 5.58 2.05 11.22
C ALA A 119 6.26 1.67 9.89
N GLN A 120 7.06 0.61 9.91
CA GLN A 120 7.86 0.17 8.76
C GLN A 120 7.42 -1.22 8.29
N LEU A 121 6.98 -1.30 7.03
CA LEU A 121 6.72 -2.53 6.31
C LEU A 121 7.81 -2.73 5.26
N ARG A 122 8.61 -3.78 5.39
CA ARG A 122 9.75 -4.00 4.50
C ARG A 122 9.85 -5.43 4.04
N SER A 123 10.18 -5.61 2.77
CA SER A 123 10.44 -6.94 2.20
C SER A 123 9.32 -7.92 2.54
N THR A 124 8.08 -7.43 2.64
CA THR A 124 6.95 -8.23 3.09
C THR A 124 6.07 -8.57 1.88
N SER A 125 5.62 -9.81 1.85
CA SER A 125 4.68 -10.31 0.83
C SER A 125 3.29 -10.38 1.45
N ILE A 126 2.36 -9.62 0.88
CA ILE A 126 0.93 -9.61 1.24
C ILE A 126 0.18 -10.12 0.02
N THR A 127 -0.17 -11.41 0.02
CA THR A 127 -0.78 -12.03 -1.17
C THR A 127 -1.98 -12.91 -0.92
N HIS A 128 -2.88 -13.03 -1.90
CA HIS A 128 -4.04 -13.92 -1.81
C HIS A 128 -4.96 -13.64 -0.60
N ASN A 129 -5.01 -12.39 -0.13
CA ASN A 129 -5.86 -11.98 0.99
C ASN A 129 -7.13 -11.28 0.48
N ILE A 130 -8.18 -11.25 1.31
CA ILE A 130 -9.34 -10.41 1.11
C ILE A 130 -9.00 -9.00 1.62
N GLY A 131 -8.57 -8.11 0.73
CA GLY A 131 -7.92 -6.84 1.08
C GLY A 131 -6.46 -7.03 1.53
N GLY A 132 -5.78 -5.95 1.89
CA GLY A 132 -4.34 -6.01 2.23
C GLY A 132 -4.00 -5.29 3.53
N LEU A 133 -3.33 -4.14 3.40
CA LEU A 133 -2.89 -3.32 4.52
C LEU A 133 -3.87 -2.17 4.76
N LEU A 134 -4.42 -2.08 5.96
CA LEU A 134 -5.21 -0.95 6.44
C LEU A 134 -4.47 -0.26 7.58
N VAL A 135 -4.09 1.00 7.39
CA VAL A 135 -3.52 1.87 8.42
C VAL A 135 -4.50 2.98 8.71
N THR A 136 -4.93 3.10 9.95
CA THR A 136 -5.74 4.22 10.43
C THR A 136 -5.02 4.92 11.58
N SER A 137 -4.77 6.21 11.46
CA SER A 137 -4.09 6.97 12.53
C SER A 137 -4.69 8.34 12.69
N GLU A 138 -5.17 8.64 13.89
CA GLU A 138 -5.63 9.97 14.27
C GLU A 138 -4.75 10.49 15.40
N THR A 139 -3.95 11.53 15.11
CA THR A 139 -3.01 12.10 16.07
C THR A 139 -3.42 13.52 16.44
N SER A 140 -3.32 13.90 17.71
CA SER A 140 -3.70 15.23 18.18
C SER A 140 -2.75 16.36 17.76
N SER A 141 -1.53 16.05 17.33
CA SER A 141 -0.55 17.08 16.91
C SER A 141 0.44 16.60 15.86
N ALA A 142 1.00 17.56 15.12
CA ALA A 142 2.08 17.34 14.15
C ALA A 142 3.40 16.83 14.77
N VAL A 143 3.58 16.97 16.09
CA VAL A 143 4.77 16.49 16.82
C VAL A 143 4.69 14.98 17.06
N ALA A 144 3.49 14.47 17.31
CA ALA A 144 3.21 13.04 17.47
C ALA A 144 2.84 12.36 16.14
N ARG A 145 3.33 12.87 15.00
CA ARG A 145 2.98 12.35 13.69
C ARG A 145 3.44 10.89 13.54
N LEU A 146 2.58 10.07 12.94
CA LEU A 146 2.98 8.76 12.46
C LEU A 146 3.67 8.91 11.09
N VAL A 147 4.85 8.32 10.96
CA VAL A 147 5.58 8.13 9.70
C VAL A 147 5.48 6.66 9.32
N ILE A 148 4.92 6.41 8.14
CA ILE A 148 4.74 5.07 7.58
C ILE A 148 5.75 4.91 6.45
N VAL A 149 6.50 3.81 6.45
CA VAL A 149 7.40 3.47 5.35
C VAL A 149 7.09 2.07 4.88
N ILE A 150 6.61 1.95 3.64
CA ILE A 150 6.39 0.68 2.96
C ILE A 150 7.43 0.59 1.86
N ARG A 151 8.32 -0.40 1.94
CA ARG A 151 9.38 -0.53 0.93
C ARG A 151 9.66 -1.95 0.53
N ASP A 152 10.12 -2.11 -0.70
CA ASP A 152 10.57 -3.39 -1.24
C ASP A 152 9.54 -4.52 -1.02
N SER A 153 8.25 -4.17 -0.94
CA SER A 153 7.16 -5.08 -0.54
C SER A 153 6.25 -5.38 -1.71
N ALA A 154 5.63 -6.56 -1.69
CA ALA A 154 4.75 -7.02 -2.76
C ALA A 154 3.33 -7.20 -2.21
N LEU A 155 2.38 -6.46 -2.77
CA LEU A 155 0.96 -6.57 -2.47
C LEU A 155 0.25 -7.07 -3.72
N MET A 156 -0.07 -8.38 -3.75
CA MET A 156 -0.49 -9.03 -4.98
C MET A 156 -1.60 -10.04 -4.82
N HIS A 157 -2.39 -10.26 -5.86
CA HIS A 157 -3.48 -11.25 -5.85
C HIS A 157 -4.47 -11.06 -4.69
N ASN A 158 -4.54 -9.86 -4.11
CA ASN A 158 -5.53 -9.55 -3.09
C ASN A 158 -6.86 -9.25 -3.79
N SER A 159 -7.96 -9.71 -3.20
CA SER A 159 -9.26 -9.66 -3.83
C SER A 159 -10.33 -9.02 -2.94
N ASN A 160 -11.41 -8.55 -3.56
CA ASN A 160 -12.68 -8.15 -2.94
C ASN A 160 -12.66 -6.91 -2.02
N SER A 161 -11.49 -6.45 -1.58
CA SER A 161 -11.32 -5.27 -0.73
C SER A 161 -10.05 -4.49 -1.09
N THR A 162 -9.91 -3.27 -0.57
CA THR A 162 -8.76 -2.40 -0.80
C THR A 162 -7.45 -3.09 -0.41
N THR A 163 -6.47 -3.02 -1.29
CA THR A 163 -5.16 -3.64 -1.09
C THR A 163 -4.28 -2.80 -0.17
N LEU A 164 -4.34 -1.48 -0.30
CA LEU A 164 -3.64 -0.56 0.59
C LEU A 164 -4.53 0.63 0.94
N ALA A 165 -4.90 0.76 2.21
CA ALA A 165 -5.69 1.87 2.73
C ALA A 165 -4.90 2.64 3.80
N LEU A 166 -4.69 3.93 3.58
CA LEU A 166 -3.97 4.84 4.47
C LEU A 166 -4.90 5.99 4.89
N LEU A 167 -5.39 5.94 6.13
CA LEU A 167 -6.38 6.88 6.67
C LEU A 167 -5.79 7.66 7.84
N GLY A 168 -5.89 8.99 7.78
CA GLY A 168 -5.43 9.86 8.86
C GLY A 168 -6.14 11.20 8.96
N ASN A 169 -5.51 12.16 9.64
CA ASN A 169 -6.08 13.48 9.97
C ASN A 169 -5.12 14.66 9.66
N ASN A 170 -4.40 14.57 8.53
CA ASN A 170 -3.47 15.55 7.93
C ASN A 170 -2.06 15.62 8.53
N TYR A 171 -1.80 14.97 9.66
CA TYR A 171 -0.48 15.04 10.31
C TYR A 171 0.48 13.93 9.87
N GLN A 172 -0.07 12.78 9.46
CA GLN A 172 0.71 11.60 9.15
C GLN A 172 1.39 11.73 7.79
N LYS A 173 2.51 11.01 7.67
CA LYS A 173 3.24 10.88 6.41
C LYS A 173 3.41 9.41 6.07
N ALA A 174 3.31 9.08 4.79
CA ALA A 174 3.60 7.75 4.29
C ALA A 174 4.56 7.81 3.09
N THR A 175 5.56 6.94 3.07
CA THR A 175 6.48 6.81 1.94
C THR A 175 6.42 5.39 1.41
N LEU A 176 6.17 5.24 0.12
CA LEU A 176 6.14 3.99 -0.60
C LEU A 176 7.29 3.94 -1.59
N LEU A 177 8.25 3.04 -1.36
CA LEU A 177 9.48 2.93 -2.16
C LEU A 177 9.61 1.53 -2.76
N ASN A 178 9.71 1.45 -4.09
CA ASN A 178 9.99 0.18 -4.77
C ASN A 178 9.02 -0.96 -4.37
N ASN A 179 7.72 -0.65 -4.28
CA ASN A 179 6.70 -1.65 -4.02
C ASN A 179 6.08 -2.16 -5.31
N LEU A 180 5.75 -3.45 -5.30
CA LEU A 180 5.02 -4.11 -6.37
C LEU A 180 3.56 -4.27 -5.96
N ILE A 181 2.66 -3.61 -6.68
CA ILE A 181 1.21 -3.71 -6.50
C ILE A 181 0.65 -4.28 -7.81
N SER A 182 0.34 -5.57 -7.83
CA SER A 182 0.00 -6.25 -9.08
C SER A 182 -1.05 -7.33 -8.93
N ARG A 183 -1.89 -7.50 -9.96
CA ARG A 183 -2.95 -8.53 -10.02
C ARG A 183 -3.94 -8.49 -8.86
N ASN A 184 -4.15 -7.32 -8.27
CA ASN A 184 -5.18 -7.15 -7.26
C ASN A 184 -6.54 -6.92 -7.94
N TYR A 185 -7.60 -7.47 -7.35
CA TYR A 185 -8.94 -7.48 -7.93
C TYR A 185 -10.00 -7.01 -6.92
N ALA A 186 -10.34 -5.72 -6.96
CA ALA A 186 -11.28 -5.08 -6.06
C ALA A 186 -12.44 -4.42 -6.84
N LEU A 187 -13.49 -5.17 -7.13
CA LEU A 187 -14.61 -4.67 -7.95
C LEU A 187 -15.35 -3.45 -7.39
N TYR A 188 -15.42 -3.34 -6.06
CA TYR A 188 -16.23 -2.34 -5.36
C TYR A 188 -15.39 -1.42 -4.46
N GLN A 189 -14.07 -1.45 -4.60
CA GLN A 189 -13.16 -0.65 -3.80
C GLN A 189 -11.99 -0.18 -4.66
N ASP A 190 -11.33 0.91 -4.26
CA ASP A 190 -10.06 1.32 -4.87
C ASP A 190 -8.93 0.37 -4.45
N ILE A 191 -7.93 0.19 -5.32
CA ILE A 191 -6.76 -0.66 -5.00
C ILE A 191 -5.91 -0.02 -3.91
N VAL A 192 -5.56 1.25 -4.10
CA VAL A 192 -4.90 2.10 -3.11
C VAL A 192 -5.81 3.27 -2.76
N PHE A 193 -6.14 3.39 -1.49
CA PHE A 193 -7.00 4.44 -0.97
C PHE A 193 -6.26 5.27 0.08
N ILE A 194 -6.18 6.58 -0.12
CA ILE A 194 -5.47 7.51 0.75
C ILE A 194 -6.41 8.64 1.16
N ARG A 195 -6.50 8.89 2.46
CA ARG A 195 -7.25 10.04 2.99
C ARG A 195 -6.61 10.59 4.24
N GLY A 196 -6.30 11.88 4.29
CA GLY A 196 -5.77 12.50 5.52
C GLY A 196 -4.30 12.19 5.80
N ILE A 197 -3.53 11.76 4.81
CA ILE A 197 -2.12 11.40 4.96
C ILE A 197 -1.33 11.95 3.77
N SER A 198 -0.22 12.64 4.05
CA SER A 198 0.70 13.07 2.99
C SER A 198 1.55 11.90 2.53
N THR A 199 1.57 11.61 1.23
CA THR A 199 2.24 10.42 0.69
C THR A 199 3.32 10.78 -0.32
N ASN A 200 4.34 9.93 -0.39
CA ASN A 200 5.36 9.95 -1.43
C ASN A 200 5.50 8.54 -2.01
N PHE A 201 5.12 8.37 -3.27
CA PHE A 201 5.32 7.19 -4.07
C PHE A 201 6.52 7.38 -4.97
N THR A 202 7.57 6.59 -4.76
CA THR A 202 8.77 6.62 -5.59
C THR A 202 9.12 5.21 -6.08
N HIS A 203 9.30 5.05 -7.39
CA HIS A 203 9.69 3.78 -8.02
C HIS A 203 8.73 2.60 -7.75
N ASN A 204 7.44 2.85 -7.56
CA ASN A 204 6.46 1.77 -7.39
C ASN A 204 5.93 1.28 -8.74
N LEU A 205 5.66 -0.01 -8.81
CA LEU A 205 5.12 -0.68 -9.98
C LEU A 205 3.66 -1.10 -9.73
N PHE A 206 2.74 -0.54 -10.51
CA PHE A 206 1.33 -0.85 -10.54
C PHE A 206 0.97 -1.54 -11.86
N SER A 207 0.70 -2.84 -11.82
CA SER A 207 0.40 -3.60 -13.04
C SER A 207 -0.77 -4.55 -12.92
N ASN A 208 -1.61 -4.62 -13.96
CA ASN A 208 -2.70 -5.60 -14.05
C ASN A 208 -3.63 -5.61 -12.83
N ASN A 209 -3.91 -4.45 -12.23
CA ASN A 209 -4.86 -4.35 -11.13
C ASN A 209 -6.23 -3.94 -11.67
N THR A 210 -7.31 -4.45 -11.07
CA THR A 210 -8.69 -4.05 -11.37
C THR A 210 -9.34 -3.48 -10.12
N GLY A 211 -9.70 -2.20 -10.15
CA GLY A 211 -10.29 -1.47 -9.02
C GLY A 211 -11.33 -0.45 -9.46
N LEU A 212 -11.98 0.24 -8.52
CA LEU A 212 -12.73 1.46 -8.85
C LEU A 212 -11.76 2.50 -9.45
N HIS A 213 -10.75 2.88 -8.69
CA HIS A 213 -9.50 3.48 -9.17
C HIS A 213 -8.30 2.66 -8.71
N ILE A 214 -7.14 2.88 -9.33
CA ILE A 214 -5.89 2.24 -8.90
C ILE A 214 -5.32 3.00 -7.70
N VAL A 215 -5.34 4.34 -7.78
CA VAL A 215 -4.99 5.21 -6.66
C VAL A 215 -6.06 6.28 -6.51
N ASP A 216 -6.73 6.30 -5.36
CA ASP A 216 -7.66 7.37 -4.97
C ASP A 216 -7.06 8.15 -3.80
N THR A 217 -6.88 9.46 -4.01
CA THR A 217 -6.41 10.40 -3.00
C THR A 217 -7.55 11.34 -2.64
N GLN A 218 -8.04 11.29 -1.41
CA GLN A 218 -9.13 12.13 -0.93
C GLN A 218 -8.67 13.10 0.17
N PRO A 219 -9.20 14.32 0.23
CA PRO A 219 -8.95 15.22 1.34
C PRO A 219 -9.60 14.68 2.62
N TYR A 220 -8.95 14.86 3.77
CA TYR A 220 -9.63 14.67 5.06
C TYR A 220 -10.72 15.72 5.32
N SER A 221 -10.46 16.97 4.94
CA SER A 221 -11.38 18.09 5.12
C SER A 221 -11.15 19.16 4.03
N SER A 222 -12.07 20.12 3.91
CA SER A 222 -11.95 21.23 2.94
C SER A 222 -10.73 22.14 3.19
N LEU A 223 -10.06 22.01 4.35
CA LEU A 223 -8.86 22.74 4.73
C LEU A 223 -7.63 21.82 4.78
N SER A 224 -7.69 20.66 4.12
CA SER A 224 -6.57 19.72 4.11
C SER A 224 -5.31 20.37 3.55
N THR A 225 -4.19 20.18 4.25
CA THR A 225 -2.87 20.65 3.85
C THR A 225 -1.99 19.53 3.31
N GLU A 226 -2.55 18.35 3.11
CA GLU A 226 -1.86 17.16 2.61
C GLU A 226 -1.21 17.43 1.25
N SER A 227 -0.04 16.81 1.04
CA SER A 227 0.65 16.83 -0.24
C SER A 227 0.87 15.39 -0.71
N GLN A 228 0.58 15.13 -1.98
CA GLN A 228 0.84 13.83 -2.60
C GLN A 228 1.92 13.96 -3.66
N ALA A 229 2.88 13.04 -3.65
CA ALA A 229 4.01 13.03 -4.56
C ALA A 229 4.14 11.68 -5.24
N PHE A 230 4.26 11.68 -6.56
CA PHE A 230 4.46 10.50 -7.40
C PHE A 230 5.66 10.73 -8.30
N TYR A 231 6.76 10.02 -8.03
CA TYR A 231 8.01 10.12 -8.78
C TYR A 231 8.45 8.77 -9.35
N ASN A 232 8.68 8.73 -10.66
CA ASN A 232 9.19 7.55 -11.34
C ASN A 232 8.39 6.25 -11.07
N ASN A 233 7.06 6.35 -11.01
CA ASN A 233 6.19 5.18 -10.86
C ASN A 233 5.70 4.70 -12.23
N TRP A 234 5.39 3.42 -12.32
CA TRP A 234 4.91 2.80 -13.56
C TRP A 234 3.50 2.25 -13.35
N PHE A 235 2.58 2.68 -14.21
CA PHE A 235 1.18 2.23 -14.25
C PHE A 235 0.90 1.64 -15.63
N TYR A 236 0.74 0.32 -15.73
CA TYR A 236 0.37 -0.31 -17.00
C TYR A 236 -0.63 -1.46 -16.84
N ASP A 237 -1.46 -1.64 -17.85
CA ASP A 237 -2.48 -2.70 -17.94
C ASP A 237 -3.44 -2.77 -16.74
N ASN A 238 -3.61 -1.67 -16.01
CA ASN A 238 -4.60 -1.57 -14.95
C ASN A 238 -5.97 -1.20 -15.53
N ILE A 239 -7.03 -1.66 -14.86
CA ILE A 239 -8.42 -1.44 -15.25
C ILE A 239 -9.13 -0.69 -14.13
N ALA A 240 -9.62 0.51 -14.45
CA ALA A 240 -10.41 1.35 -13.57
C ALA A 240 -11.90 1.23 -13.91
N LEU A 241 -12.73 1.06 -12.89
CA LEU A 241 -14.17 0.90 -13.02
C LEU A 241 -14.95 2.17 -12.65
N GLY A 242 -14.34 3.13 -11.95
CA GLY A 242 -15.02 4.33 -11.43
C GLY A 242 -16.03 4.01 -10.34
N HIS A 243 -16.32 4.98 -9.46
CA HIS A 243 -17.28 4.80 -8.36
C HIS A 243 -18.72 4.79 -8.85
N GLY A 244 -19.56 3.96 -8.22
CA GLY A 244 -20.99 3.93 -8.45
C GLY A 244 -21.42 3.78 -9.92
N HIS A 245 -22.53 4.43 -10.29
CA HIS A 245 -23.02 4.38 -11.66
C HIS A 245 -22.15 5.24 -12.58
N GLN A 246 -21.54 4.60 -13.56
CA GLN A 246 -20.65 5.23 -14.51
C GLN A 246 -21.38 6.24 -15.39
N TYR A 247 -20.83 7.44 -15.51
CA TYR A 247 -21.24 8.35 -16.56
C TYR A 247 -20.66 7.87 -17.88
N MET A 248 -21.51 7.79 -18.90
CA MET A 248 -21.03 7.66 -20.26
C MET A 248 -20.52 9.03 -20.68
N GLU A 249 -19.31 9.08 -21.23
CA GLU A 249 -18.79 10.35 -21.76
C GLU A 249 -19.61 10.78 -22.97
N ASP A 250 -20.14 11.99 -22.88
CA ASP A 250 -20.79 12.67 -23.99
C ASP A 250 -19.76 13.56 -24.69
N TYR A 251 -19.22 13.10 -25.82
CA TYR A 251 -18.25 13.86 -26.60
C TYR A 251 -18.90 15.03 -27.34
N GLY A 252 -18.25 16.20 -27.34
CA GLY A 252 -18.68 17.39 -28.09
C GLY A 252 -18.89 18.63 -27.21
N PHE A 253 -19.35 19.73 -27.81
CA PHE A 253 -19.68 20.95 -27.07
C PHE A 253 -20.88 20.70 -26.15
N GLN A 254 -20.64 20.69 -24.85
CA GLN A 254 -21.68 20.62 -23.83
C GLN A 254 -21.99 22.05 -23.34
N PRO A 255 -23.25 22.50 -23.35
CA PRO A 255 -23.61 23.77 -22.73
C PRO A 255 -23.32 23.72 -21.22
N GLU A 256 -22.83 24.83 -20.65
CA GLU A 256 -22.38 24.95 -19.24
C GLU A 256 -23.40 24.43 -18.20
N ASN A 257 -24.69 24.42 -18.53
CA ASN A 257 -25.78 23.99 -17.65
C ASN A 257 -26.57 22.81 -18.22
N LEU A 258 -25.91 21.67 -18.45
CA LEU A 258 -26.61 20.40 -18.59
C LEU A 258 -27.05 19.91 -17.21
N LEU A 259 -28.35 20.01 -16.93
CA LEU A 259 -28.96 19.32 -15.81
C LEU A 259 -28.72 17.82 -15.99
N ASP A 260 -27.93 17.23 -15.11
CA ASP A 260 -27.65 15.79 -15.10
C ASP A 260 -28.97 15.01 -15.15
N ASP A 261 -29.08 14.04 -16.07
CA ASP A 261 -30.23 13.14 -16.16
C ASP A 261 -30.45 12.37 -14.84
N TYR A 262 -29.39 12.22 -14.04
CA TYR A 262 -29.49 11.71 -12.67
C TYR A 262 -30.21 12.67 -11.71
N SER A 263 -29.98 13.98 -11.85
CA SER A 263 -30.69 15.03 -11.07
C SER A 263 -32.18 15.10 -11.39
N ARG A 264 -32.61 14.56 -12.55
CA ARG A 264 -34.02 14.44 -12.93
C ARG A 264 -34.72 13.25 -12.28
N ARG A 265 -33.98 12.30 -11.69
CA ARG A 265 -34.58 11.12 -11.06
C ARG A 265 -35.23 11.54 -9.73
N PRO A 266 -36.50 11.16 -9.47
CA PRO A 266 -37.14 11.47 -8.20
C PRO A 266 -36.41 10.73 -7.08
N LYS A 267 -35.76 11.49 -6.18
CA LYS A 267 -35.10 10.96 -4.97
C LYS A 267 -36.15 10.25 -4.12
N ARG A 268 -36.17 8.91 -4.12
CA ARG A 268 -37.04 8.16 -3.22
C ARG A 268 -36.33 8.02 -1.87
N GLN A 269 -37.06 8.31 -0.81
CA GLN A 269 -36.55 8.15 0.55
C GLN A 269 -36.31 6.65 0.82
N VAL A 270 -35.05 6.26 1.02
CA VAL A 270 -34.66 4.89 1.34
C VAL A 270 -35.13 4.57 2.75
N LEU A 271 -36.09 3.66 2.88
CA LEU A 271 -36.48 3.01 4.12
C LEU A 271 -36.33 1.50 3.88
N ASP A 272 -35.22 0.89 4.34
CA ASP A 272 -35.28 -0.33 5.18
C ASP A 272 -33.90 -0.77 5.73
N GLN A 273 -33.96 -1.66 6.72
CA GLN A 273 -32.99 -2.03 7.75
C GLN A 273 -31.89 -3.04 7.37
N ASP A 274 -31.88 -3.65 6.17
CA ASP A 274 -30.92 -4.73 5.84
C ASP A 274 -30.49 -4.78 4.37
N GLY A 275 -29.70 -3.80 3.91
CA GLY A 275 -28.85 -3.96 2.73
C GLY A 275 -29.18 -3.07 1.53
N VAL A 276 -28.16 -2.27 1.18
CA VAL A 276 -27.89 -1.53 -0.07
C VAL A 276 -28.93 -1.67 -1.20
N SER A 277 -29.68 -0.58 -1.44
CA SER A 277 -30.58 -0.45 -2.59
C SER A 277 -29.82 -0.09 -3.88
N PHE A 278 -30.45 -0.29 -5.05
CA PHE A 278 -29.91 0.18 -6.34
C PHE A 278 -29.58 1.69 -6.33
N ASP A 279 -30.33 2.46 -5.55
CA ASP A 279 -30.16 3.92 -5.39
C ASP A 279 -28.96 4.26 -4.46
N TRP A 280 -28.53 3.32 -3.62
CA TRP A 280 -27.30 3.48 -2.82
C TRP A 280 -26.06 3.41 -3.71
N TRP A 281 -25.97 2.43 -4.61
CA TRP A 281 -24.79 2.24 -5.46
C TRP A 281 -24.54 3.44 -6.39
N THR A 282 -25.61 4.06 -6.88
CA THR A 282 -25.56 5.29 -7.68
C THR A 282 -25.07 6.53 -6.92
N HIS A 283 -25.07 6.50 -5.59
CA HIS A 283 -24.64 7.61 -4.73
C HIS A 283 -23.30 7.35 -4.02
N VAL A 284 -22.59 6.27 -4.37
CA VAL A 284 -21.23 6.03 -3.88
C VAL A 284 -20.28 7.01 -4.57
N GLY A 285 -19.53 7.77 -3.77
CA GLY A 285 -18.55 8.75 -4.24
C GLY A 285 -19.15 10.07 -4.74
N GLY A 286 -18.29 11.07 -4.94
CA GLY A 286 -18.63 12.33 -5.61
C GLY A 286 -18.84 12.13 -7.11
N ASP A 287 -19.50 13.09 -7.78
CA ASP A 287 -19.82 12.94 -9.21
C ASP A 287 -18.57 12.76 -10.08
N THR A 288 -17.43 13.33 -9.70
CA THR A 288 -16.16 13.19 -10.42
C THR A 288 -15.46 11.86 -10.19
N GLN A 289 -15.71 11.19 -9.05
CA GLN A 289 -15.14 9.87 -8.73
C GLN A 289 -15.79 8.75 -9.55
N ARG A 290 -16.90 9.04 -10.23
CA ARG A 290 -17.60 8.06 -11.07
C ARG A 290 -16.93 7.83 -12.42
N TYR A 291 -16.04 8.73 -12.83
CA TYR A 291 -15.27 8.58 -14.05
C TYR A 291 -14.18 7.52 -13.86
N ARG A 292 -14.00 6.69 -14.88
CA ARG A 292 -13.01 5.61 -14.84
C ARG A 292 -11.60 6.18 -15.06
N SER A 293 -10.78 6.19 -14.02
CA SER A 293 -9.40 6.65 -14.12
C SER A 293 -8.40 5.82 -13.33
N THR A 294 -7.15 5.80 -13.80
CA THR A 294 -6.06 5.14 -13.07
C THR A 294 -5.83 5.84 -11.73
N VAL A 295 -5.77 7.17 -11.73
CA VAL A 295 -5.56 8.00 -10.55
C VAL A 295 -6.67 9.03 -10.39
N PHE A 296 -7.30 9.05 -9.22
CA PHE A 296 -8.20 10.11 -8.80
C PHE A 296 -7.48 11.08 -7.85
N ALA A 297 -7.40 12.35 -8.28
CA ALA A 297 -6.75 13.42 -7.53
C ALA A 297 -7.79 14.30 -6.81
N GLY A 298 -8.01 14.01 -5.54
CA GLY A 298 -8.99 14.73 -4.70
C GLY A 298 -8.51 16.05 -4.12
N THR A 299 -7.24 16.40 -4.27
CA THR A 299 -6.63 17.64 -3.75
C THR A 299 -5.76 18.31 -4.79
N SER A 300 -5.58 19.62 -4.72
CA SER A 300 -4.76 20.34 -5.71
C SER A 300 -3.25 20.20 -5.47
N ARG A 301 -2.84 19.90 -4.23
CA ARG A 301 -1.44 19.82 -3.81
C ARG A 301 -0.82 18.47 -4.16
N GLN A 302 -0.79 18.16 -5.45
CA GLN A 302 -0.23 16.91 -5.95
C GLN A 302 0.83 17.17 -7.02
N THR A 303 1.88 16.36 -6.97
CA THR A 303 2.98 16.41 -7.94
C THR A 303 3.19 15.03 -8.53
N TYR A 304 3.13 14.94 -9.85
CA TYR A 304 3.42 13.76 -10.65
C TYR A 304 4.58 14.09 -11.58
N ARG A 305 5.73 13.45 -11.43
CA ARG A 305 6.85 13.61 -12.38
C ARG A 305 7.54 12.31 -12.73
N MET A 306 7.98 12.21 -13.98
CA MET A 306 8.72 11.07 -14.52
C MET A 306 7.95 9.74 -14.38
N ASN A 307 6.62 9.79 -14.28
CA ASN A 307 5.79 8.59 -14.22
C ASN A 307 5.43 8.13 -15.64
N SER A 308 5.21 6.83 -15.78
CA SER A 308 4.71 6.21 -17.01
C SER A 308 3.28 5.73 -16.80
N PHE A 309 2.33 6.35 -17.48
CA PHE A 309 0.94 5.95 -17.54
C PHE A 309 0.66 5.29 -18.89
N ASN A 310 0.28 4.02 -18.89
CA ASN A 310 -0.01 3.25 -20.09
C ASN A 310 -1.09 2.19 -19.82
N ASN A 311 -2.32 2.64 -19.57
CA ASN A 311 -3.48 1.80 -19.31
C ASN A 311 -4.49 1.98 -20.46
N PRO A 312 -4.31 1.26 -21.59
CA PRO A 312 -5.09 1.50 -22.81
C PRO A 312 -6.59 1.25 -22.65
N LEU A 313 -6.99 0.40 -21.70
CA LEU A 313 -8.39 0.09 -21.39
C LEU A 313 -9.08 1.15 -20.52
N ASN A 314 -8.32 2.05 -19.89
CA ASN A 314 -8.87 3.13 -19.09
C ASN A 314 -9.19 4.34 -19.97
N PRO A 315 -10.38 4.94 -19.86
CA PRO A 315 -10.69 6.20 -20.53
C PRO A 315 -9.69 7.30 -20.14
N TYR A 316 -9.54 7.51 -18.82
CA TYR A 316 -8.61 8.49 -18.27
C TYR A 316 -7.48 7.83 -17.49
N GLU A 317 -6.33 8.48 -17.47
CA GLU A 317 -5.24 8.17 -16.55
C GLU A 317 -5.35 9.00 -15.27
N LEU A 318 -5.80 10.25 -15.38
CA LEU A 318 -5.93 11.18 -14.25
C LEU A 318 -7.27 11.94 -14.33
N THR A 319 -8.03 11.91 -13.24
CA THR A 319 -9.25 12.73 -13.06
C THR A 319 -9.14 13.53 -11.78
N THR A 320 -9.64 14.76 -11.77
CA THR A 320 -9.56 15.62 -10.58
C THR A 320 -10.90 15.81 -9.87
N ALA A 321 -10.84 16.16 -8.58
CA ALA A 321 -11.99 16.60 -7.83
C ALA A 321 -12.40 18.04 -8.15
N PRO A 322 -13.61 18.46 -7.76
CA PRO A 322 -14.02 19.85 -7.84
C PRO A 322 -13.14 20.77 -6.99
N VAL A 323 -12.89 21.97 -7.49
CA VAL A 323 -12.19 23.04 -6.77
C VAL A 323 -13.00 23.40 -5.53
N THR A 324 -12.32 23.46 -4.37
CA THR A 324 -12.94 23.98 -3.15
C THR A 324 -12.57 25.45 -2.97
N ASN A 325 -13.41 26.23 -2.26
CA ASN A 325 -13.15 27.66 -2.00
C ASN A 325 -11.79 27.95 -1.33
N PHE A 326 -11.18 26.94 -0.72
CA PHE A 326 -9.92 27.05 0.01
C PHE A 326 -8.73 26.45 -0.75
N ASP A 327 -8.97 25.74 -1.85
CA ASP A 327 -7.95 24.99 -2.59
C ASP A 327 -7.93 25.41 -4.06
N ALA A 328 -7.35 26.58 -4.33
CA ALA A 328 -7.18 27.15 -5.68
C ALA A 328 -5.82 26.78 -6.33
N GLY A 329 -5.20 25.69 -5.89
CA GLY A 329 -3.93 25.23 -6.43
C GLY A 329 -4.09 24.52 -7.79
N VAL A 330 -2.95 24.21 -8.39
CA VAL A 330 -2.85 23.47 -9.65
C VAL A 330 -2.01 22.22 -9.39
N ILE A 331 -2.42 21.09 -9.96
CA ILE A 331 -1.67 19.84 -9.89
C ILE A 331 -0.50 19.91 -10.89
N ASP A 332 0.72 19.67 -10.42
CA ASP A 332 1.91 19.63 -11.28
C ASP A 332 2.09 18.20 -11.82
N ALA A 333 1.77 17.99 -13.10
CA ALA A 333 1.88 16.69 -13.76
C ALA A 333 2.81 16.72 -14.98
N ARG A 334 3.84 17.56 -14.93
CA ARG A 334 4.84 17.72 -16.00
C ARG A 334 5.80 16.53 -16.06
N GLU A 335 6.42 16.36 -17.22
CA GLU A 335 7.45 15.35 -17.45
C GLU A 335 6.96 13.92 -17.21
N ASN A 336 5.69 13.63 -17.53
CA ASN A 336 5.14 12.28 -17.50
C ASN A 336 4.89 11.76 -18.92
N TYR A 337 4.88 10.44 -19.07
CA TYR A 337 4.45 9.76 -20.29
C TYR A 337 2.98 9.32 -20.12
N TRP A 338 2.11 9.72 -21.05
CA TRP A 338 0.65 9.53 -20.97
C TRP A 338 0.12 8.50 -21.98
N GLY A 339 0.97 7.57 -22.40
CA GLY A 339 0.64 6.55 -23.41
C GLY A 339 1.06 6.94 -24.82
N TYR A 340 0.95 5.97 -25.74
CA TYR A 340 1.36 6.15 -27.13
C TYR A 340 0.22 6.71 -28.00
N PRO A 341 0.48 7.68 -28.88
CA PRO A 341 1.72 8.44 -29.01
C PRO A 341 1.87 9.49 -27.89
N GLY A 342 3.11 9.73 -27.41
CA GLY A 342 3.41 10.64 -26.30
C GLY A 342 3.23 12.14 -26.64
N THR A 343 2.02 12.54 -27.01
CA THR A 343 1.71 13.90 -27.46
C THR A 343 0.85 14.63 -26.44
N ILE A 344 0.88 15.96 -26.51
CA ILE A 344 0.03 16.83 -25.68
C ILE A 344 -1.46 16.50 -25.90
N GLY A 345 -1.87 16.15 -27.13
CA GLY A 345 -3.26 15.78 -27.43
C GLY A 345 -3.69 14.49 -26.73
N VAL A 346 -2.81 13.48 -26.65
CA VAL A 346 -3.09 12.25 -25.90
C VAL A 346 -3.15 12.54 -24.41
N ALA A 347 -2.21 13.32 -23.87
CA ALA A 347 -2.25 13.73 -22.48
C ALA A 347 -3.55 14.46 -22.14
N SER A 348 -3.96 15.45 -22.95
CA SER A 348 -5.22 16.17 -22.78
C SER A 348 -6.45 15.27 -22.89
N GLY A 349 -6.42 14.22 -23.71
CA GLY A 349 -7.54 13.27 -23.81
C GLY A 349 -7.57 12.24 -22.67
N LYS A 350 -6.45 12.03 -21.98
CA LYS A 350 -6.30 11.09 -20.85
C LYS A 350 -6.41 11.78 -19.49
N ILE A 351 -6.45 13.10 -19.44
CA ILE A 351 -6.57 13.90 -18.23
C ILE A 351 -7.91 14.62 -18.28
N ARG A 352 -8.70 14.50 -17.21
CA ARG A 352 -9.94 15.26 -17.03
C ARG A 352 -9.73 16.31 -15.94
N ASP A 353 -9.70 17.58 -16.31
CA ASP A 353 -9.29 18.66 -15.39
C ASP A 353 -10.05 19.99 -15.59
N GLY A 354 -9.53 21.03 -14.91
CA GLY A 354 -10.03 22.40 -14.97
C GLY A 354 -10.03 23.08 -16.35
N LEU A 355 -9.31 22.55 -17.35
CA LEU A 355 -9.35 23.07 -18.72
C LEU A 355 -10.56 22.54 -19.50
N ASP A 356 -11.03 21.34 -19.15
CA ASP A 356 -12.27 20.78 -19.69
C ASP A 356 -13.49 21.40 -19.02
N TYR A 357 -13.45 21.54 -17.68
CA TYR A 357 -14.55 22.08 -16.88
C TYR A 357 -14.02 22.98 -15.76
N ASP A 358 -14.49 24.23 -15.72
CA ASP A 358 -14.04 25.27 -14.79
C ASP A 358 -14.16 24.93 -13.29
N TYR A 359 -15.11 24.06 -12.92
CA TYR A 359 -15.30 23.61 -11.55
C TYR A 359 -14.29 22.55 -11.09
N LEU A 360 -13.47 21.99 -11.98
CA LEU A 360 -12.47 20.96 -11.68
C LEU A 360 -11.09 21.56 -11.37
N ILE A 361 -10.29 20.85 -10.56
CA ILE A 361 -8.90 21.25 -10.32
C ILE A 361 -8.12 21.13 -11.62
N ARG A 362 -7.38 22.19 -11.96
CA ARG A 362 -6.52 22.24 -13.15
C ARG A 362 -5.25 21.40 -12.97
N VAL A 363 -4.79 20.80 -14.06
CA VAL A 363 -3.56 20.00 -14.13
C VAL A 363 -2.61 20.62 -15.14
N ASP A 364 -1.40 20.96 -14.70
CA ASP A 364 -0.32 21.40 -15.58
C ASP A 364 0.51 20.19 -16.00
N TYR A 365 0.25 19.64 -17.19
CA TYR A 365 0.91 18.43 -17.70
C TYR A 365 2.00 18.68 -18.76
N GLN A 366 2.28 19.94 -19.12
CA GLN A 366 3.27 20.30 -20.14
C GLN A 366 4.61 20.75 -19.51
N PRO A 367 5.77 20.23 -19.96
CA PRO A 367 5.95 19.33 -21.11
C PRO A 367 5.58 17.87 -20.81
N VAL A 368 5.13 17.15 -21.84
CA VAL A 368 4.92 15.70 -21.80
C VAL A 368 6.17 14.97 -22.31
N LEU A 369 6.36 13.72 -21.92
CA LEU A 369 7.40 12.87 -22.50
C LEU A 369 6.91 12.25 -23.81
N GLU A 370 7.64 12.48 -24.90
CA GLU A 370 7.29 11.96 -26.23
C GLU A 370 7.40 10.43 -26.33
N SER A 371 8.30 9.85 -25.55
CA SER A 371 8.47 8.41 -25.42
C SER A 371 8.78 8.05 -23.97
N ASN A 372 8.52 6.80 -23.62
CA ASN A 372 8.89 6.24 -22.32
C ASN A 372 10.36 5.78 -22.24
N THR A 373 11.16 5.95 -23.30
CA THR A 373 12.55 5.45 -23.40
C THR A 373 13.51 5.99 -22.34
N SER A 374 13.23 7.15 -21.76
CA SER A 374 13.99 7.70 -20.62
C SER A 374 13.55 7.13 -19.27
N LEU A 375 12.37 6.50 -19.20
CA LEU A 375 11.75 5.95 -18.00
C LEU A 375 11.82 4.41 -17.93
N ILE A 376 12.04 3.75 -19.07
CA ILE A 376 12.25 2.31 -19.18
C ILE A 376 13.70 2.02 -19.60
N ASP A 377 14.23 0.88 -19.19
CA ASP A 377 15.61 0.51 -19.51
C ASP A 377 15.64 -0.38 -20.76
N GLY A 378 15.95 0.24 -21.90
CA GLY A 378 15.97 -0.43 -23.21
C GLY A 378 14.57 -0.84 -23.67
N ASP A 379 14.45 -2.06 -24.18
CA ASP A 379 13.18 -2.62 -24.69
C ASP A 379 12.40 -3.40 -23.62
N CYS A 380 12.77 -3.24 -22.34
CA CYS A 380 12.13 -3.95 -21.25
C CYS A 380 10.79 -3.36 -20.85
N PRO A 381 9.86 -4.17 -20.32
CA PRO A 381 8.61 -3.66 -19.76
C PRO A 381 8.86 -2.63 -18.65
N ALA A 382 7.89 -1.76 -18.41
CA ALA A 382 8.01 -0.71 -17.40
C ALA A 382 8.28 -1.29 -16.00
N GLY A 383 9.27 -0.75 -15.29
CA GLY A 383 9.75 -1.25 -13.99
C GLY A 383 10.76 -2.41 -14.07
N TRP A 384 10.98 -2.98 -15.27
CA TRP A 384 12.04 -3.97 -15.51
C TRP A 384 13.31 -3.27 -16.00
N PHE A 385 14.45 -3.90 -15.77
CA PHE A 385 15.74 -3.42 -16.21
C PHE A 385 16.48 -4.45 -17.06
N ALA A 386 17.17 -3.98 -18.09
CA ALA A 386 17.93 -4.83 -18.99
C ALA A 386 19.28 -5.20 -18.35
N ALA A 387 19.76 -6.42 -18.53
CA ALA A 387 21.16 -6.76 -18.23
C ALA A 387 21.68 -7.81 -19.23
N GLY A 388 22.98 -7.73 -19.54
CA GLY A 388 23.61 -8.55 -20.56
C GLY A 388 24.39 -7.75 -21.61
N TYR A 389 25.01 -8.47 -22.52
CA TYR A 389 25.94 -7.90 -23.49
C TYR A 389 25.32 -7.86 -24.89
N ASP A 390 25.49 -6.73 -25.56
CA ASP A 390 25.11 -6.49 -26.95
C ASP A 390 23.70 -7.00 -27.29
N GLU A 391 23.61 -8.02 -28.16
CA GLU A 391 22.35 -8.58 -28.66
C GLU A 391 21.66 -9.54 -27.67
N PHE A 392 22.32 -9.94 -26.59
CA PHE A 392 21.81 -10.88 -25.58
C PHE A 392 21.42 -10.18 -24.28
N ARG A 393 20.59 -9.13 -24.38
CA ARG A 393 20.01 -8.46 -23.22
C ARG A 393 18.75 -9.20 -22.78
N SER A 394 18.66 -9.49 -21.48
CA SER A 394 17.46 -10.03 -20.85
C SER A 394 16.89 -9.00 -19.89
N CYS A 395 15.57 -9.01 -19.71
CA CYS A 395 14.89 -8.14 -18.77
C CYS A 395 14.80 -8.82 -17.40
N PHE A 396 15.07 -8.05 -16.35
CA PHE A 396 15.03 -8.49 -14.96
C PHE A 396 14.13 -7.57 -14.15
N LEU A 397 13.43 -8.13 -13.17
CA LEU A 397 12.64 -7.39 -12.21
C LEU A 397 13.18 -7.71 -10.81
N TYR A 398 13.46 -6.68 -10.03
CA TYR A 398 13.83 -6.85 -8.63
C TYR A 398 12.58 -6.77 -7.75
N VAL A 399 12.29 -7.86 -7.05
CA VAL A 399 11.20 -7.93 -6.07
C VAL A 399 11.80 -8.26 -4.72
N GLY A 400 11.82 -7.29 -3.81
CA GLY A 400 12.44 -7.43 -2.49
C GLY A 400 11.58 -8.14 -1.44
N ALA A 401 10.40 -8.63 -1.81
CA ALA A 401 9.44 -9.25 -0.89
C ALA A 401 9.84 -10.69 -0.52
N ALA A 402 9.58 -11.09 0.73
CA ALA A 402 9.85 -12.43 1.21
C ALA A 402 8.91 -13.45 0.54
N ALA A 403 9.49 -14.43 -0.15
CA ALA A 403 8.78 -15.52 -0.79
C ALA A 403 9.53 -16.85 -0.61
N THR A 404 8.79 -17.96 -0.65
CA THR A 404 9.40 -19.29 -0.79
C THR A 404 9.79 -19.53 -2.24
N TYR A 405 10.75 -20.41 -2.49
CA TYR A 405 11.19 -20.72 -3.86
C TYR A 405 10.03 -21.13 -4.77
N THR A 406 9.14 -22.01 -4.30
CA THR A 406 7.97 -22.46 -5.04
C THR A 406 7.00 -21.33 -5.35
N SER A 407 6.77 -20.42 -4.40
CA SER A 407 5.94 -19.23 -4.60
C SER A 407 6.59 -18.25 -5.58
N ALA A 408 7.91 -18.06 -5.51
CA ALA A 408 8.65 -17.17 -6.39
C ALA A 408 8.62 -17.68 -7.85
N VAL A 409 8.76 -18.99 -8.05
CA VAL A 409 8.64 -19.61 -9.39
C VAL A 409 7.27 -19.35 -9.99
N LYS A 410 6.19 -19.67 -9.26
CA LYS A 410 4.81 -19.41 -9.72
C LYS A 410 4.58 -17.93 -10.03
N PHE A 411 5.04 -17.05 -9.14
CA PHE A 411 4.92 -15.61 -9.31
C PHE A 411 5.63 -15.11 -10.58
N CYS A 412 6.83 -15.60 -10.88
CA CYS A 412 7.52 -15.28 -12.11
C CYS A 412 6.76 -15.83 -13.33
N GLU A 413 6.29 -17.09 -13.28
CA GLU A 413 5.50 -17.70 -14.37
C GLU A 413 4.24 -16.90 -14.70
N GLU A 414 3.54 -16.39 -13.68
CA GLU A 414 2.36 -15.56 -13.87
C GLU A 414 2.66 -14.22 -14.55
N MET A 415 3.88 -13.68 -14.40
CA MET A 415 4.39 -12.49 -15.11
C MET A 415 5.00 -12.82 -16.48
N ASP A 416 4.71 -14.00 -17.03
CA ASP A 416 5.31 -14.49 -18.28
C ASP A 416 6.86 -14.47 -18.23
N ALA A 417 7.40 -14.74 -17.04
CA ALA A 417 8.82 -14.73 -16.74
C ALA A 417 9.23 -15.99 -15.97
N PHE A 418 10.52 -16.10 -15.63
CA PHE A 418 11.04 -17.21 -14.84
C PHE A 418 12.08 -16.70 -13.83
N VAL A 419 12.24 -17.43 -12.73
CA VAL A 419 13.26 -17.11 -11.72
C VAL A 419 14.64 -17.23 -12.39
N PRO A 420 15.50 -16.21 -12.31
CA PRO A 420 16.76 -16.21 -13.05
C PRO A 420 17.72 -17.26 -12.51
N PHE A 421 18.25 -18.09 -13.41
CA PHE A 421 19.33 -19.04 -13.12
C PHE A 421 20.65 -18.48 -13.65
N LEU A 422 21.44 -17.89 -12.75
CA LEU A 422 22.76 -17.36 -13.08
C LEU A 422 23.84 -18.33 -12.59
N ARG A 423 24.82 -18.64 -13.45
CA ARG A 423 26.01 -19.38 -13.03
C ARG A 423 26.89 -18.50 -12.15
N ALA A 424 27.68 -19.09 -11.27
CA ALA A 424 28.57 -18.35 -10.35
C ALA A 424 29.61 -17.47 -11.08
N ASP A 425 29.98 -17.83 -12.31
CA ASP A 425 30.93 -17.13 -13.17
C ASP A 425 30.28 -16.16 -14.18
N ASP A 426 28.97 -15.93 -14.07
CA ASP A 426 28.24 -15.05 -14.98
C ASP A 426 28.55 -13.56 -14.71
N GLY A 427 29.15 -12.89 -15.69
CA GLY A 427 29.52 -11.47 -15.60
C GLY A 427 28.34 -10.52 -15.34
N ARG A 428 27.10 -10.94 -15.66
CA ARG A 428 25.89 -10.16 -15.39
C ARG A 428 25.60 -10.00 -13.89
N GLN A 429 26.14 -10.87 -13.04
CA GLN A 429 25.90 -10.77 -11.59
C GLN A 429 26.33 -9.43 -11.01
N THR A 430 27.48 -8.90 -11.45
CA THR A 430 27.98 -7.62 -10.95
C THR A 430 27.09 -6.47 -11.38
N GLU A 431 26.65 -6.46 -12.64
CA GLU A 431 25.73 -5.46 -13.18
C GLU A 431 24.38 -5.49 -12.46
N LEU A 432 23.78 -6.68 -12.33
CA LEU A 432 22.51 -6.87 -11.63
C LEU A 432 22.60 -6.44 -10.16
N ALA A 433 23.69 -6.81 -9.47
CA ALA A 433 23.91 -6.39 -8.08
C ALA A 433 24.04 -4.87 -7.94
N GLN A 434 24.68 -4.19 -8.90
CA GLN A 434 24.76 -2.72 -8.92
C GLN A 434 23.38 -2.09 -9.09
N LYS A 435 22.58 -2.53 -10.06
CA LYS A 435 21.21 -2.03 -10.28
C LYS A 435 20.30 -2.26 -9.06
N VAL A 436 20.35 -3.45 -8.47
CA VAL A 436 19.60 -3.73 -7.23
C VAL A 436 20.06 -2.84 -6.08
N ASN A 437 21.37 -2.55 -5.98
CA ASN A 437 21.91 -1.66 -4.96
C ASN A 437 21.43 -0.21 -5.14
N GLU A 438 21.31 0.28 -6.38
CA GLU A 438 20.77 1.61 -6.68
C GLU A 438 19.31 1.73 -6.25
N ILE A 439 18.48 0.73 -6.61
CA ILE A 439 17.06 0.67 -6.22
C ILE A 439 16.91 0.63 -4.70
N THR A 440 17.71 -0.20 -4.02
CA THR A 440 17.61 -0.38 -2.56
C THR A 440 18.20 0.78 -1.75
N LYS A 441 19.04 1.63 -2.35
CA LYS A 441 19.61 2.83 -1.71
C LYS A 441 18.71 4.06 -1.78
N ILE A 442 17.57 4.00 -2.46
CA ILE A 442 16.59 5.09 -2.47
C ILE A 442 16.17 5.38 -1.03
N SER A 443 16.63 6.51 -0.50
CA SER A 443 16.42 6.92 0.89
C SER A 443 15.08 7.62 1.06
N THR A 444 14.41 7.35 2.17
CA THR A 444 13.27 8.16 2.62
C THR A 444 13.69 9.59 2.97
N VAL A 445 12.77 10.56 2.84
CA VAL A 445 13.01 11.97 3.21
C VAL A 445 13.36 12.13 4.69
N ASP A 446 12.81 11.26 5.54
CA ASP A 446 13.02 11.26 6.98
C ASP A 446 14.19 10.33 7.43
N GLY A 447 14.90 9.72 6.47
CA GLY A 447 16.06 8.85 6.68
C GLY A 447 15.71 7.40 7.04
N ASP A 448 16.39 6.43 6.43
CA ASP A 448 16.22 5.01 6.77
C ASP A 448 17.10 4.60 7.96
N ARG A 449 16.48 4.10 9.03
CA ARG A 449 17.22 3.59 10.22
C ARG A 449 17.79 2.18 10.03
N PHE A 450 17.32 1.43 9.04
CA PHE A 450 17.67 0.01 8.85
C PHE A 450 18.01 -0.30 7.38
N ASN A 451 18.93 -1.26 7.13
CA ASN A 451 19.32 -1.72 5.78
C ASN A 451 18.47 -2.93 5.30
N SER A 452 18.33 -3.11 3.97
CA SER A 452 17.50 -4.18 3.36
C SER A 452 18.13 -5.56 3.54
N TYR A 453 19.44 -5.55 3.71
CA TYR A 453 20.23 -6.71 4.01
C TYR A 453 20.68 -6.57 5.47
N PRO A 454 20.57 -7.62 6.30
CA PRO A 454 21.25 -7.63 7.58
C PRO A 454 22.72 -7.32 7.29
N VAL A 455 23.25 -6.28 7.95
CA VAL A 455 24.68 -5.96 7.87
C VAL A 455 25.42 -7.21 8.37
N ARG A 456 25.91 -8.04 7.44
CA ARG A 456 26.97 -8.99 7.74
C ARG A 456 28.23 -8.16 7.93
N GLU A 457 28.40 -7.64 9.14
CA GLU A 457 29.74 -7.67 9.71
C GLU A 457 30.21 -9.13 9.56
N TYR A 458 31.36 -9.33 8.91
CA TYR A 458 31.93 -10.63 8.51
C TYR A 458 31.39 -11.30 7.24
N LEU A 459 31.60 -10.66 6.09
CA LEU A 459 32.05 -11.38 4.89
C LEU A 459 33.32 -10.70 4.37
N ARG A 460 34.47 -11.15 4.87
CA ARG A 460 35.71 -11.08 4.10
C ARG A 460 35.57 -12.11 2.98
N PHE A 461 35.51 -11.65 1.74
CA PHE A 461 35.95 -12.43 0.59
C PHE A 461 37.34 -11.95 0.20
#